data_AF-A0A4R6Y8B5-F1
#
_entry.id   AF-A0A4R6Y8B5-F1
#
_cell.length_a   1.000
_cell.length_b   1.000
_cell.length_c   1.000
_cell.angle_alpha   90.00
_cell.angle_beta   90.00
_cell.angle_gamma   90.00
#
_symmetry.space_group_name_H-M   'P 1'
#
loop_
_entity.id
_entity.type
_entity.pdbx_description
1 polymer ?
#
loop_
_entity_poly.entity_id
_entity_poly.type
_entity_poly.pdbx_seq_one_letter_code
_entity_poly.pdbx_strand_id
1 'polypeptide(L)' 'MQLTTDGHKAYLEAVEQAFHGDIDYAMLVKLYGNNQKEDQRKYSLSKFKGAVQGVVSGNPEKEHVSTSFVERQN' A
#
# COMPACT_ATOMS: atom_id res chain seq x y z
N MET A 1 9.53 2.23 -14.42
CA MET A 1 9.54 1.27 -13.29
C MET A 1 8.63 1.87 -12.23
N GLN A 2 7.74 1.07 -11.63
CA GLN A 2 6.77 1.55 -10.64
C GLN A 2 6.93 0.84 -9.29
N LEU A 3 6.77 1.60 -8.19
CA LEU A 3 6.81 1.09 -6.82
C LEU A 3 5.49 1.38 -6.10
N THR A 4 5.03 0.44 -5.27
CA THR A 4 3.91 0.64 -4.36
C THR A 4 4.29 0.23 -2.94
N THR A 5 3.99 1.07 -1.95
CA THR A 5 4.18 0.80 -0.52
C THR A 5 2.87 0.95 0.23
N ASP A 6 2.84 0.56 1.51
CA ASP A 6 1.72 0.88 2.38
C ASP A 6 1.74 2.33 2.87
N GLY A 7 0.73 2.72 3.64
CA GLY A 7 0.49 4.08 4.15
C GLY A 7 1.54 4.68 5.09
N HIS A 8 2.62 3.98 5.42
CA HIS A 8 3.59 4.46 6.40
C HIS A 8 4.41 5.63 5.87
N LYS A 9 4.31 6.78 6.53
CA LYS A 9 4.93 8.05 6.13
C LYS A 9 6.45 7.95 5.90
N ALA A 10 7.15 7.09 6.64
CA ALA A 10 8.60 6.90 6.48
C ALA A 10 9.01 6.49 5.06
N TYR A 11 8.11 5.86 4.29
CA TYR A 11 8.40 5.49 2.91
C TYR A 11 8.49 6.69 1.96
N LEU A 12 7.88 7.83 2.28
CA LEU A 12 8.04 9.04 1.46
C LEU A 12 9.50 9.47 1.40
N GLU A 13 10.14 9.55 2.57
CA GLU A 13 11.55 9.95 2.67
C GLU A 13 12.48 8.88 2.11
N ALA A 14 12.24 7.61 2.44
CA ALA A 14 13.11 6.52 1.99
C ALA A 14 13.08 6.33 0.47
N VAL A 15 11.91 6.43 -0.16
CA VAL A 15 11.78 6.30 -1.62
C VAL A 15 12.38 7.51 -2.33
N GLU A 16 12.14 8.71 -1.81
CA GLU A 16 12.73 9.93 -2.36
C GLU A 16 14.27 9.89 -2.29
N GLN A 17 14.85 9.47 -1.17
CA GLN A 17 16.30 9.36 -1.03
C GLN A 17 16.92 8.28 -1.94
N ALA A 18 16.19 7.19 -2.19
CA ALA A 18 16.69 6.09 -3.01
C ALA A 18 16.60 6.39 -4.52
N PHE A 19 15.50 7.01 -4.95
CA PHE A 19 15.15 7.13 -6.37
C PHE A 19 15.09 8.57 -6.88
N HIS A 20 15.15 9.59 -6.01
CA HIS A 20 15.16 11.01 -6.37
C HIS A 20 14.03 11.42 -7.35
N GLY A 21 12.86 10.78 -7.22
CA GLY A 21 11.71 11.02 -8.08
C GLY A 21 11.72 10.31 -9.46
N ASP A 22 12.74 9.52 -9.78
CA ASP A 22 12.91 8.87 -11.10
C ASP A 22 11.99 7.65 -11.33
N ILE A 23 11.07 7.38 -10.40
CA ILE A 23 10.12 6.26 -10.48
C ILE A 23 8.68 6.70 -10.30
N ASP A 24 7.77 5.95 -10.90
CA ASP A 24 6.34 6.08 -10.63
C ASP A 24 6.05 5.49 -9.25
N TYR A 25 5.57 6.31 -8.32
CA TYR A 25 5.39 5.90 -6.93
C TYR A 25 3.98 6.20 -6.43
N ALA A 26 3.33 5.18 -5.88
CA ALA A 26 2.03 5.29 -5.21
C ALA A 26 2.02 4.55 -3.87
N MET A 27 1.14 4.97 -2.98
CA MET A 27 0.88 4.28 -1.71
C MET A 27 -0.52 3.67 -1.73
N LEU A 28 -0.66 2.47 -1.15
CA LEU A 28 -1.96 1.81 -0.98
C LEU A 28 -2.24 1.52 0.50
N VAL A 29 -3.30 2.12 1.03
CA VAL A 29 -3.71 2.00 2.43
C VAL A 29 -4.95 1.13 2.52
N LYS A 30 -4.84 -0.04 3.16
CA LYS A 30 -5.99 -0.92 3.43
C LYS A 30 -6.74 -0.45 4.66
N LEU A 31 -8.03 -0.23 4.51
CA LEU A 31 -8.95 0.16 5.58
C LEU A 31 -9.59 -1.09 6.18
N TYR A 32 -9.40 -1.29 7.48
CA TYR A 32 -10.00 -2.37 8.24
C TYR A 32 -11.00 -1.81 9.25
N GLY A 33 -12.16 -2.43 9.36
CA GLY A 33 -13.20 -2.06 10.32
C GLY A 33 -13.11 -2.79 11.64
N ASN A 34 -13.69 -2.21 12.70
CA ASN A 34 -13.87 -2.90 13.96
C ASN A 34 -14.91 -4.03 13.80
N ASN A 35 -14.54 -5.24 14.20
CA ASN A 35 -15.52 -6.26 14.54
C ASN A 35 -16.19 -5.83 15.84
N GLN A 36 -17.52 -5.87 15.89
CA GLN A 36 -18.26 -5.68 17.14
C GLN A 36 -17.71 -6.67 18.18
N LYS A 37 -17.47 -6.15 19.39
CA LYS A 37 -16.80 -6.81 20.53
C LYS A 37 -17.58 -8.01 21.07
N GLU A 38 -17.78 -9.08 20.30
CA GLU A 38 -18.56 -10.21 20.83
C GLU A 38 -18.11 -11.61 20.44
N ASP A 39 -17.00 -11.79 19.73
CA ASP A 39 -16.48 -13.15 19.57
C ASP A 39 -15.02 -13.21 19.97
N GLN A 40 -14.80 -13.79 21.17
CA GLN A 40 -13.53 -14.19 21.76
C GLN A 40 -12.88 -15.34 20.98
N ARG A 41 -12.97 -15.30 19.65
CA ARG A 41 -12.24 -16.22 18.77
C ARG A 41 -10.90 -15.58 18.48
N LYS A 42 -9.85 -16.19 19.03
CA LYS A 42 -8.46 -15.97 18.58
C LYS A 42 -8.50 -16.02 17.05
N TYR A 43 -8.14 -14.91 16.38
CA TYR A 43 -8.30 -14.65 14.93
C TYR A 43 -9.65 -14.13 14.41
N SER A 44 -10.31 -13.18 15.08
CA SER A 44 -11.33 -12.36 14.39
C SER A 44 -10.67 -11.20 13.64
N LEU A 45 -10.20 -11.49 12.41
CA LEU A 45 -9.62 -10.49 11.50
C LEU A 45 -10.61 -9.33 11.34
N SER A 46 -10.15 -8.10 11.58
CA SER A 46 -10.91 -6.89 11.30
C SER A 46 -11.42 -6.95 9.85
N LYS A 47 -12.74 -6.76 9.64
CA LYS A 47 -13.31 -6.88 8.29
C LYS A 47 -12.66 -5.86 7.37
N PHE A 48 -12.09 -6.32 6.26
CA PHE A 48 -11.61 -5.45 5.20
C PHE A 48 -12.78 -4.59 4.69
N LYS A 49 -12.59 -3.26 4.69
CA LYS A 49 -13.59 -2.28 4.27
C LYS A 49 -13.30 -1.66 2.91
N GLY A 50 -12.03 -1.64 2.50
CA GLY A 50 -11.61 -1.05 1.23
C GLY A 50 -10.13 -0.70 1.25
N ALA A 51 -9.67 -0.07 0.18
CA ALA A 51 -8.33 0.46 0.07
C ALA A 51 -8.36 1.86 -0.54
N VAL A 52 -7.43 2.70 -0.11
CA VAL A 52 -7.20 4.05 -0.66
C VAL A 52 -5.84 4.04 -1.35
N GLN A 53 -5.82 4.46 -2.61
CA GLN A 53 -4.60 4.65 -3.38
C GLN A 53 -4.27 6.15 -3.45
N GLY A 54 -2.99 6.49 -3.32
CA GLY A 54 -2.49 7.85 -3.47
C GLY A 54 -1.22 7.86 -4.33
N VAL A 55 -1.24 8.60 -5.44
CA VAL A 55 -0.03 8.83 -6.25
C VAL A 55 0.84 9.84 -5.54
N VAL A 56 2.13 9.52 -5.40
CA VAL A 56 3.14 10.38 -4.77
C VAL A 56 4.01 11.04 -5.84
N SER A 57 4.48 10.28 -6.83
CA SER A 57 5.32 10.79 -7.93
C SER A 57 5.05 10.04 -9.23
N GLY A 58 5.36 10.69 -10.36
CA GLY A 58 5.23 10.13 -11.70
C GLY A 58 3.78 9.92 -12.14
N ASN A 59 3.57 8.94 -13.00
CA ASN A 59 2.27 8.55 -13.54
C ASN A 59 2.07 7.03 -13.43
N PRO A 60 1.92 6.48 -12.20
CA PRO A 60 1.76 5.06 -11.99
C PRO A 60 0.46 4.53 -12.60
N GLU A 61 0.55 3.37 -13.22
CA GLU A 61 -0.59 2.62 -13.71
C GLU A 61 -1.40 2.09 -12.53
N LYS A 62 -2.64 2.58 -12.38
CA LYS A 62 -3.52 2.29 -11.24
C LYS A 62 -3.80 0.79 -11.06
N GLU A 63 -3.80 0.04 -12.15
CA GLU A 63 -4.02 -1.42 -12.16
C GLU A 63 -2.89 -2.19 -11.46
N HIS A 64 -1.67 -1.64 -11.49
CA HIS A 64 -0.48 -2.24 -10.88
C HIS A 64 -0.22 -1.74 -9.45
N VAL A 65 -0.98 -0.77 -8.95
CA VAL A 65 -0.84 -0.27 -7.57
C VAL A 65 -1.41 -1.28 -6.58
N SER A 66 -0.55 -2.15 -6.07
CA SER A 66 -0.91 -3.19 -5.10
C SER A 66 0.23 -3.48 -4.11
N THR A 67 -0.11 -3.86 -2.87
CA THR A 67 0.87 -4.32 -1.86
C THR A 67 1.12 -5.83 -1.91
N SER A 68 0.73 -6.49 -3.00
CA SER A 68 0.79 -7.96 -3.18
C SER A 68 1.29 -8.37 -4.57
N PHE A 69 1.69 -7.40 -5.39
CA PHE A 69 2.16 -7.65 -6.75
C PHE A 69 3.67 -7.77 -6.71
N VAL A 70 4.19 -8.98 -6.98
CA VAL A 70 5.62 -9.25 -7.10
C VAL A 70 5.85 -9.82 -8.50
N GLU A 71 6.36 -9.00 -9.42
CA GLU A 71 6.93 -9.50 -10.67
C GLU A 71 8.36 -9.92 -10.40
N ARG A 72 8.60 -11.23 -10.42
CA ARG A 72 9.96 -11.77 -10.39
C ARG A 72 10.65 -11.41 -11.70
N GLN A 73 11.59 -10.49 -11.68
CA GLN A 73 12.62 -10.38 -12.71
C GLN A 73 13.82 -11.24 -12.27
N ASN A 74 14.11 -12.30 -13.03
CA ASN A 74 15.32 -13.11 -12.91
C ASN A 74 16.43 -12.48 -13.76
#